data_AF-A0A1D1XDQ1-F1
#
_entry.id   AF-A0A1D1XDQ1-F1
#
_cell.length_a   1.000
_cell.length_b   1.000
_cell.length_c   1.000
_cell.angle_alpha   90.00
_cell.angle_beta   90.00
_cell.angle_gamma   90.00
#
_symmetry.space_group_name_H-M   'P 1'
#
loop_
_entity.id
_entity.type
_entity.pdbx_description
1 polymer ?
#
loop_
_entity_poly.entity_id
_entity_poly.type
_entity_poly.pdbx_seq_one_letter_code
_entity_poly.pdbx_strand_id
1 'polypeptide(L)'
;KFMKLGSKPDSFQTNGNDIRFVATELTTDIIVIVGDIKFYLHKFPLLSKCARLQKLVALTNEENSDEIHIPDIPGGPAAFEVCAKFCYGMMVTLNAYNVVAAHCAAEYLEMNESVEKGNLIYKIEVFLNSSIFRSWKDSVIVIQTTKSLLPWSEDLKLINHCIDSIASKACIDTSEVEWSYTYNRKKLPSENGLDSNWNGVRKQQMVPRDWWVEDICELDIDFYKRVIMTVKAKGRMPGKVIAEALKAYTYRRVSGFAKGIIQGVDVVRNRSLVETII
;
A
#
# COMPACT_ATOMS: atom_id res chain seq x y z
N LYS A 1 7.21 -5.18 -6.90
CA LYS A 1 8.70 -5.01 -6.86
C LYS A 1 9.15 -4.85 -5.41
N PHE A 2 10.45 -4.95 -5.08
CA PHE A 2 10.94 -4.69 -3.71
C PHE A 2 12.24 -3.88 -3.68
N MET A 3 12.50 -3.21 -2.55
CA MET A 3 13.75 -2.52 -2.22
C MET A 3 14.32 -3.12 -0.94
N LYS A 4 15.62 -3.39 -0.91
CA LYS A 4 16.34 -3.80 0.30
C LYS A 4 17.13 -2.61 0.83
N LEU A 5 16.97 -2.31 2.11
CA LEU A 5 17.73 -1.32 2.86
C LEU A 5 18.61 -2.01 3.90
N GLY A 6 19.71 -1.38 4.28
CA GLY A 6 20.64 -1.92 5.28
C GLY A 6 21.54 -3.04 4.75
N SER A 7 22.55 -3.38 5.54
CA SER A 7 23.55 -4.42 5.20
C SER A 7 23.78 -5.41 6.33
N LYS A 8 23.41 -5.07 7.57
CA LYS A 8 23.56 -5.96 8.72
C LYS A 8 22.46 -7.02 8.71
N PRO A 9 22.72 -8.23 9.23
CA PRO A 9 21.68 -9.23 9.42
C PRO A 9 20.60 -8.73 10.37
N ASP A 10 19.40 -9.29 10.23
CA ASP A 10 18.32 -9.05 11.18
C ASP A 10 18.66 -9.71 12.52
N SER A 11 18.75 -8.91 13.56
CA SER A 11 19.01 -9.36 14.94
C SER A 11 17.84 -9.07 15.88
N PHE A 12 16.69 -8.64 15.34
CA PHE A 12 15.47 -8.58 16.13
C PHE A 12 15.01 -9.98 16.50
N GLN A 13 14.73 -10.16 17.79
CA GLN A 13 14.15 -11.38 18.34
C GLN A 13 12.84 -11.06 19.04
N THR A 14 12.02 -12.10 19.16
CA THR A 14 10.71 -12.05 19.78
C THR A 14 10.72 -12.94 21.01
N ASN A 15 10.28 -12.42 22.15
CA ASN A 15 10.04 -13.20 23.36
C ASN A 15 8.55 -13.16 23.71
N GLY A 16 7.87 -14.29 23.64
CA GLY A 16 6.41 -14.34 23.74
C GLY A 16 5.72 -13.52 22.65
N ASN A 17 4.53 -12.99 22.94
CA ASN A 17 3.77 -12.22 21.95
C ASN A 17 4.12 -10.72 21.95
N ASP A 18 4.52 -10.19 23.10
CA ASP A 18 4.47 -8.76 23.38
C ASP A 18 5.85 -8.11 23.57
N ILE A 19 6.93 -8.90 23.51
CA ILE A 19 8.30 -8.38 23.65
C ILE A 19 9.07 -8.57 22.35
N ARG A 20 9.73 -7.49 21.92
CA ARG A 20 10.71 -7.47 20.84
C ARG A 20 12.01 -6.88 21.37
N PHE A 21 13.14 -7.44 20.99
CA PHE A 21 14.45 -6.95 21.44
C PHE A 21 15.51 -7.17 20.36
N VAL A 22 16.59 -6.39 20.44
CA VAL A 22 17.76 -6.55 19.56
C VAL A 22 18.78 -7.43 20.27
N ALA A 23 19.10 -8.59 19.70
CA ALA A 23 20.03 -9.56 20.29
C ALA A 23 21.48 -9.10 20.15
N THR A 24 21.98 -8.41 21.18
CA THR A 24 23.35 -7.91 21.28
C THR A 24 23.91 -8.11 22.68
N GLU A 25 25.22 -7.98 22.84
CA GLU A 25 25.89 -7.98 24.16
C GLU A 25 25.67 -6.69 24.95
N LEU A 26 25.15 -5.64 24.30
CA LEU A 26 24.80 -4.38 24.93
C LEU A 26 23.52 -4.52 25.75
N THR A 27 23.50 -3.83 26.89
CA THR A 27 22.31 -3.66 27.72
C THR A 27 21.33 -2.69 27.06
N THR A 28 20.05 -3.04 27.06
CA THR A 28 18.96 -2.11 26.71
C THR A 28 19.03 -0.85 27.57
N ASP A 29 18.96 0.31 26.93
CA ASP A 29 18.96 1.62 27.58
C ASP A 29 17.72 2.48 27.23
N ILE A 30 16.75 1.88 26.50
CA ILE A 30 15.46 2.47 26.16
C ILE A 30 14.43 1.38 25.84
N ILE A 31 13.21 1.55 26.35
CA ILE A 31 12.06 0.71 26.03
C ILE A 31 11.04 1.57 25.28
N VAL A 32 10.68 1.19 24.06
CA VAL A 32 9.63 1.87 23.29
C VAL A 32 8.38 1.00 23.26
N ILE A 33 7.24 1.57 23.66
CA ILE A 33 5.97 0.87 23.80
C ILE A 33 5.04 1.35 22.68
N VAL A 34 4.63 0.40 21.83
CA VAL A 34 3.75 0.61 20.68
C VAL A 34 2.54 -0.31 20.82
N GLY A 35 1.38 0.23 21.17
CA GLY A 35 0.22 -0.58 21.55
C GLY A 35 0.58 -1.53 22.69
N ASP A 36 0.37 -2.82 22.49
CA ASP A 36 0.67 -3.86 23.48
C ASP A 36 2.10 -4.41 23.38
N ILE A 37 2.93 -3.93 22.43
CA ILE A 37 4.27 -4.45 22.19
C ILE A 37 5.34 -3.55 22.79
N LYS A 38 6.23 -4.14 23.59
CA LYS A 38 7.43 -3.50 24.16
C LYS A 38 8.66 -3.83 23.32
N PHE A 39 9.38 -2.79 22.90
CA PHE A 39 10.62 -2.88 22.16
C PHE A 39 11.80 -2.50 23.05
N TYR A 40 12.66 -3.46 23.37
CA TYR A 40 13.89 -3.28 24.14
C TYR A 40 15.03 -2.95 23.19
N LEU A 41 15.44 -1.67 23.18
CA LEU A 41 16.30 -1.08 22.16
C LEU A 41 17.48 -0.32 22.78
N HIS A 42 18.18 0.43 21.94
CA HIS A 42 19.38 1.19 22.26
C HIS A 42 19.18 2.63 21.76
N LYS A 43 19.50 3.62 22.59
CA LYS A 43 19.30 5.05 22.32
C LYS A 43 20.11 5.46 21.09
N PHE A 44 21.40 5.13 21.05
CA PHE A 44 22.30 5.63 20.00
C PHE A 44 21.81 5.34 18.55
N PRO A 45 21.46 4.10 18.15
CA PRO A 45 20.94 3.83 16.81
C PRO A 45 19.64 4.57 16.48
N LEU A 46 18.73 4.72 17.46
CA LEU A 46 17.43 5.35 17.25
C LEU A 46 17.56 6.87 17.17
N LEU A 47 18.21 7.46 18.16
CA LEU A 47 18.31 8.89 18.31
C LEU A 47 19.18 9.51 17.21
N SER A 48 20.09 8.77 16.57
CA SER A 48 20.82 9.31 15.42
C SER A 48 19.96 9.51 14.15
N LYS A 49 18.75 8.95 14.09
CA LYS A 49 17.91 8.99 12.88
C LYS A 49 16.45 9.42 13.09
N CYS A 50 15.96 9.43 14.33
CA CYS A 50 14.57 9.74 14.67
C CYS A 50 14.47 11.01 15.54
N ALA A 51 14.19 12.16 14.94
CA ALA A 51 14.10 13.43 15.68
C ALA A 51 12.97 13.43 16.73
N ARG A 52 11.84 12.76 16.47
CA ARG A 52 10.77 12.65 17.46
C ARG A 52 11.20 11.88 18.70
N LEU A 53 11.96 10.79 18.54
CA LEU A 53 12.48 10.03 19.68
C LEU A 53 13.53 10.82 20.46
N GLN A 54 14.35 11.65 19.80
CA GLN A 54 15.27 12.57 20.49
C GLN A 54 14.51 13.50 21.44
N LYS A 55 13.42 14.12 20.94
CA LYS A 55 12.57 15.02 21.73
C LYS A 55 11.90 14.28 22.89
N LEU A 56 11.34 13.10 22.65
CA LEU A 56 10.67 12.31 23.68
C LEU A 56 11.64 11.87 24.78
N VAL A 57 12.82 11.34 24.44
CA VAL A 57 13.86 10.98 25.44
C VAL A 57 14.27 12.21 26.27
N ALA A 58 14.43 13.37 25.63
CA ALA A 58 14.83 14.58 26.34
C ALA A 58 13.79 15.02 27.39
N LEU A 59 12.50 14.80 27.12
CA LEU A 59 11.41 15.12 28.05
C LEU A 59 11.31 14.10 29.20
N THR A 60 11.52 12.81 28.93
CA THR A 60 11.37 11.74 29.95
C THR A 60 12.54 11.67 30.94
N ASN A 61 13.73 12.16 30.57
CA ASN A 61 14.89 12.21 31.47
C ASN A 61 14.62 13.04 32.76
N GLU A 62 13.58 13.87 32.80
CA GLU A 62 13.16 14.59 34.01
C GLU A 62 12.43 13.68 35.02
N GLU A 63 11.86 12.57 34.56
CA GLU A 63 11.05 11.62 35.35
C GLU A 63 11.78 10.30 35.67
N ASN A 64 13.05 10.15 35.25
CA ASN A 64 13.90 8.96 35.46
C ASN A 64 13.32 7.65 34.86
N SER A 65 12.49 7.73 33.83
CA SER A 65 11.98 6.57 33.08
C SER A 65 12.68 6.44 31.72
N ASP A 66 13.20 5.24 31.42
CA ASP A 66 13.72 4.90 30.09
C ASP A 66 12.61 4.34 29.17
N GLU A 67 11.34 4.49 29.55
CA GLU A 67 10.18 4.03 28.78
C GLU A 67 9.53 5.17 27.98
N ILE A 68 9.31 4.94 26.68
CA ILE A 68 8.62 5.88 25.78
C ILE A 68 7.38 5.23 25.21
N HIS A 69 6.24 5.90 25.34
CA HIS A 69 4.98 5.46 24.77
C HIS A 69 4.68 6.20 23.46
N ILE A 70 4.39 5.46 22.39
CA ILE A 70 3.97 5.99 21.08
C ILE A 70 2.79 5.18 20.52
N PRO A 71 1.63 5.17 21.21
CA PRO A 71 0.49 4.35 20.81
C PRO A 71 -0.09 4.75 19.44
N ASP A 72 0.09 6.00 19.03
CA ASP A 72 -0.52 6.57 17.82
C ASP A 72 0.33 6.41 16.55
N ILE A 73 1.41 5.63 16.59
CA ILE A 73 2.27 5.47 15.40
C ILE A 73 1.47 4.76 14.27
N PRO A 74 1.37 5.38 13.08
CA PRO A 74 0.64 4.78 11.96
C PRO A 74 1.30 3.48 11.50
N GLY A 75 0.46 2.47 11.22
CA GLY A 75 0.93 1.12 10.88
C GLY A 75 1.37 0.27 12.08
N GLY A 76 1.35 0.84 13.29
CA GLY A 76 1.53 0.10 14.54
C GLY A 76 2.91 -0.53 14.71
N PRO A 77 3.01 -1.60 15.52
CA PRO A 77 4.31 -2.20 15.88
C PRO A 77 5.12 -2.70 14.68
N ALA A 78 4.46 -3.24 13.66
CA ALA A 78 5.15 -3.76 12.47
C ALA A 78 5.83 -2.65 11.66
N ALA A 79 5.19 -1.47 11.56
CA ALA A 79 5.79 -0.31 10.90
C ALA A 79 6.91 0.31 11.74
N PHE A 80 6.73 0.37 13.06
CA PHE A 80 7.79 0.78 13.97
C PHE A 80 9.04 -0.11 13.87
N GLU A 81 8.86 -1.43 13.83
CA GLU A 81 9.97 -2.38 13.72
C GLU A 81 10.78 -2.16 12.44
N VAL A 82 10.12 -1.83 11.32
CA VAL A 82 10.80 -1.45 10.07
C VAL A 82 11.68 -0.20 10.26
N CYS A 83 11.16 0.84 10.90
CA CYS A 83 11.91 2.05 11.22
C CYS A 83 13.09 1.76 12.16
N ALA A 84 12.85 0.96 13.21
CA ALA A 84 13.89 0.56 14.14
C ALA A 84 15.00 -0.25 13.43
N LYS A 85 14.67 -1.25 12.63
CA LYS A 85 15.66 -2.01 11.85
C LYS A 85 16.52 -1.11 10.96
N PHE A 86 15.91 -0.11 10.32
CA PHE A 86 16.64 0.90 9.56
C PHE A 86 17.62 1.72 10.45
N CYS A 87 17.21 2.10 11.66
CA CYS A 87 18.07 2.75 12.65
C CYS A 87 19.33 1.93 12.98
N TYR A 88 19.20 0.62 13.13
CA TYR A 88 20.35 -0.28 13.37
C TYR A 88 21.20 -0.58 12.13
N GLY A 89 20.72 -0.22 10.94
CA GLY A 89 21.34 -0.61 9.66
C GLY A 89 21.10 -2.07 9.29
N MET A 90 20.10 -2.70 9.91
CA MET A 90 19.66 -4.06 9.60
C MET A 90 18.95 -4.12 8.27
N MET A 91 18.96 -5.31 7.66
CA MET A 91 18.28 -5.53 6.40
C MET A 91 16.76 -5.39 6.56
N VAL A 92 16.16 -4.49 5.78
CA VAL A 92 14.71 -4.30 5.68
C VAL A 92 14.30 -4.45 4.23
N THR A 93 13.21 -5.19 3.97
CA THR A 93 12.63 -5.32 2.63
C THR A 93 11.33 -4.52 2.54
N LEU A 94 11.31 -3.50 1.69
CA LEU A 94 10.13 -2.70 1.38
C LEU A 94 9.51 -3.13 0.06
N ASN A 95 8.19 -3.22 0.02
CA ASN A 95 7.39 -3.59 -1.15
C ASN A 95 6.01 -2.90 -1.08
N ALA A 96 5.15 -3.12 -2.07
CA ALA A 96 3.84 -2.48 -2.13
C ALA A 96 2.93 -2.74 -0.92
N TYR A 97 3.13 -3.83 -0.19
CA TYR A 97 2.31 -4.21 0.96
C TYR A 97 2.67 -3.46 2.25
N ASN A 98 3.94 -3.04 2.40
CA ASN A 98 4.42 -2.45 3.65
C ASN A 98 4.99 -1.03 3.51
N VAL A 99 5.29 -0.57 2.28
CA VAL A 99 5.97 0.72 2.06
C VAL A 99 5.17 1.91 2.57
N VAL A 100 3.84 1.87 2.48
CA VAL A 100 2.98 2.98 2.94
C VAL A 100 3.00 3.09 4.46
N ALA A 101 2.84 1.96 5.16
CA ALA A 101 2.92 1.91 6.62
C ALA A 101 4.30 2.36 7.11
N ALA A 102 5.38 1.89 6.47
CA ALA A 102 6.73 2.33 6.77
C ALA A 102 6.91 3.85 6.52
N HIS A 103 6.33 4.39 5.45
CA HIS A 103 6.40 5.83 5.16
C HIS A 103 5.70 6.65 6.24
N CYS A 104 4.47 6.29 6.59
CA CYS A 104 3.70 7.01 7.61
C CYS A 104 4.40 6.93 8.97
N ALA A 105 4.95 5.77 9.34
CA ALA A 105 5.71 5.63 10.59
C ALA A 105 7.01 6.45 10.57
N ALA A 106 7.72 6.49 9.45
CA ALA A 106 8.92 7.30 9.29
C ALA A 106 8.61 8.81 9.39
N GLU A 107 7.50 9.26 8.81
CA GLU A 107 6.98 10.63 8.95
C GLU A 107 6.63 10.94 10.40
N TYR A 108 5.89 10.06 11.07
CA TYR A 108 5.59 10.19 12.50
C TYR A 108 6.87 10.30 13.35
N LEU A 109 7.89 9.49 13.06
CA LEU A 109 9.17 9.49 13.78
C LEU A 109 10.13 10.61 13.35
N GLU A 110 9.73 11.44 12.39
CA GLU A 110 10.51 12.54 11.81
C GLU A 110 11.86 12.06 11.23
N MET A 111 11.88 10.94 10.50
CA MET A 111 13.07 10.32 9.91
C MET A 111 13.45 10.94 8.56
N ASN A 112 13.71 12.25 8.56
CA ASN A 112 13.95 13.06 7.37
C ASN A 112 15.45 13.40 7.16
N GLU A 113 15.77 14.04 6.03
CA GLU A 113 17.16 14.37 5.64
C GLU A 113 17.82 15.46 6.51
N SER A 114 17.05 16.21 7.29
CA SER A 114 17.62 17.17 8.25
C SER A 114 18.29 16.49 9.44
N VAL A 115 17.94 15.22 9.70
CA VAL A 115 18.50 14.40 10.79
C VAL A 115 19.71 13.60 10.30
N GLU A 116 19.56 12.90 9.19
CA GLU A 116 20.62 12.10 8.56
C GLU A 116 20.50 12.18 7.04
N LYS A 117 21.60 12.41 6.32
CA LYS A 117 21.59 12.41 4.86
C LYS A 117 21.10 11.05 4.33
N GLY A 118 20.08 11.07 3.48
CA GLY A 118 19.48 9.85 2.94
C GLY A 118 18.75 9.01 3.98
N ASN A 119 18.11 9.64 4.98
CA ASN A 119 17.25 8.97 5.96
C ASN A 119 16.05 8.24 5.30
N LEU A 120 15.26 7.54 6.11
CA LEU A 120 14.26 6.58 5.65
C LEU A 120 13.19 7.19 4.74
N ILE A 121 12.65 8.38 5.07
CA ILE A 121 11.64 9.06 4.24
C ILE A 121 12.15 9.24 2.80
N TYR A 122 13.33 9.85 2.64
CA TYR A 122 13.95 10.07 1.32
C TYR A 122 14.10 8.77 0.53
N LYS A 123 14.59 7.70 1.16
CA LYS A 123 14.78 6.41 0.49
C LYS A 123 13.45 5.80 0.06
N ILE A 124 12.41 5.92 0.89
CA ILE A 124 11.05 5.46 0.57
C ILE A 124 10.49 6.25 -0.60
N GLU A 125 10.59 7.57 -0.60
CA GLU A 125 10.12 8.43 -1.70
C GLU A 125 10.80 8.09 -3.03
N VAL A 126 12.11 7.86 -3.03
CA VAL A 126 12.84 7.41 -4.22
C VAL A 126 12.27 6.09 -4.75
N PHE A 127 11.99 5.13 -3.88
CA PHE A 127 11.42 3.84 -4.28
C PHE A 127 9.98 3.95 -4.78
N LEU A 128 9.16 4.77 -4.13
CA LEU A 128 7.79 5.02 -4.55
C LEU A 128 7.76 5.57 -5.98
N ASN A 129 8.56 6.61 -6.26
CA ASN A 129 8.60 7.30 -7.54
C ASN A 129 9.27 6.49 -8.67
N SER A 130 10.37 5.78 -8.35
CA SER A 130 11.13 5.02 -9.36
C SER A 130 10.52 3.65 -9.67
N SER A 131 9.73 3.08 -8.76
CA SER A 131 9.32 1.68 -8.82
C SER A 131 7.81 1.48 -8.67
N ILE A 132 7.26 1.85 -7.51
CA ILE A 132 5.88 1.52 -7.13
C ILE A 132 4.86 2.23 -8.03
N PHE A 133 4.96 3.56 -8.14
CA PHE A 133 4.06 4.35 -8.99
C PHE A 133 4.22 4.06 -10.48
N ARG A 134 5.28 3.35 -10.90
CA ARG A 134 5.47 2.92 -12.29
C ARG A 134 4.88 1.55 -12.59
N SER A 135 4.49 0.80 -11.56
CA SER A 135 4.02 -0.58 -11.64
C SER A 135 2.50 -0.64 -11.46
N TRP A 136 1.81 -1.29 -12.40
CA TRP A 136 0.35 -1.47 -12.36
C TRP A 136 -0.10 -2.17 -11.08
N LYS A 137 0.41 -3.39 -10.86
CA LYS A 137 0.04 -4.22 -9.70
C LYS A 137 0.42 -3.58 -8.38
N ASP A 138 1.63 -3.02 -8.28
CA ASP A 138 2.08 -2.40 -7.03
C ASP A 138 1.25 -1.15 -6.71
N SER A 139 0.80 -0.37 -7.70
CA SER A 139 -0.08 0.80 -7.48
C SER A 139 -1.47 0.39 -6.99
N VAL A 140 -2.02 -0.70 -7.50
CA VAL A 140 -3.30 -1.25 -7.00
C VAL A 140 -3.16 -1.72 -5.56
N ILE A 141 -2.10 -2.47 -5.24
CA ILE A 141 -1.81 -2.96 -3.89
C ILE A 141 -1.64 -1.80 -2.90
N VAL A 142 -0.94 -0.73 -3.28
CA VAL A 142 -0.77 0.45 -2.41
C VAL A 142 -2.13 1.06 -2.04
N ILE A 143 -3.05 1.22 -2.99
CA ILE A 143 -4.39 1.76 -2.68
C ILE A 143 -5.15 0.81 -1.73
N GLN A 144 -4.96 -0.50 -1.83
CA GLN A 144 -5.61 -1.46 -0.93
C GLN A 144 -5.07 -1.37 0.52
N THR A 145 -3.80 -0.99 0.70
CA THR A 145 -3.15 -0.97 2.02
C THR A 145 -3.27 0.37 2.75
N THR A 146 -3.77 1.42 2.10
CA THR A 146 -3.82 2.78 2.69
C THR A 146 -5.00 3.01 3.62
N LYS A 147 -6.08 2.23 3.53
CA LYS A 147 -7.32 2.46 4.28
C LYS A 147 -7.12 2.48 5.79
N SER A 148 -6.31 1.57 6.33
CA SER A 148 -6.00 1.51 7.77
C SER A 148 -4.98 2.57 8.22
N LEU A 149 -4.53 3.43 7.31
CA LEU A 149 -3.49 4.45 7.52
C LEU A 149 -4.02 5.86 7.24
N LEU A 150 -5.34 6.06 7.19
CA LEU A 150 -5.94 7.39 7.13
C LEU A 150 -5.83 8.08 8.50
N PRO A 151 -5.59 9.42 8.55
CA PRO A 151 -5.47 10.34 7.41
C PRO A 151 -4.07 10.40 6.77
N TRP A 152 -3.03 9.85 7.41
CA TRP A 152 -1.62 9.96 6.98
C TRP A 152 -1.40 9.67 5.49
N SER A 153 -1.97 8.59 4.99
CA SER A 153 -1.80 8.17 3.60
C SER A 153 -2.40 9.15 2.56
N GLU A 154 -3.41 9.94 2.94
CA GLU A 154 -3.99 10.99 2.10
C GLU A 154 -3.16 12.28 2.14
N ASP A 155 -2.70 12.68 3.33
CA ASP A 155 -1.89 13.88 3.52
C ASP A 155 -0.56 13.79 2.75
N LEU A 156 0.03 12.59 2.69
CA LEU A 156 1.23 12.29 1.91
C LEU A 156 0.97 12.18 0.40
N LYS A 157 -0.27 12.38 -0.08
CA LYS A 157 -0.69 12.33 -1.49
C LYS A 157 -0.35 11.04 -2.24
N LEU A 158 0.02 9.97 -1.53
CA LEU A 158 0.44 8.68 -2.10
C LEU A 158 -0.67 8.06 -2.94
N ILE A 159 -1.90 8.15 -2.44
CA ILE A 159 -3.10 7.62 -3.10
C ILE A 159 -3.32 8.31 -4.45
N ASN A 160 -3.14 9.63 -4.53
CA ASN A 160 -3.34 10.38 -5.77
C ASN A 160 -2.34 9.97 -6.86
N HIS A 161 -1.07 9.79 -6.51
CA HIS A 161 -0.06 9.29 -7.44
C HIS A 161 -0.40 7.89 -7.98
N CYS A 162 -0.89 6.98 -7.13
CA CYS A 162 -1.32 5.66 -7.57
C CYS A 162 -2.56 5.73 -8.48
N ILE A 163 -3.56 6.56 -8.15
CA ILE A 163 -4.75 6.75 -8.98
C ILE A 163 -4.38 7.29 -10.35
N ASP A 164 -3.51 8.30 -10.41
CA ASP A 164 -3.05 8.89 -11.68
C ASP A 164 -2.26 7.89 -12.52
N SER A 165 -1.41 7.08 -11.89
CA SER A 165 -0.67 6.01 -12.57
C SER A 165 -1.60 4.95 -13.14
N ILE A 166 -2.54 4.44 -12.33
CA ILE A 166 -3.56 3.47 -12.75
C ILE A 166 -4.36 4.04 -13.91
N ALA A 167 -4.90 5.25 -13.77
CA ALA A 167 -5.71 5.85 -14.82
C ALA A 167 -4.92 6.07 -16.11
N SER A 168 -3.65 6.45 -16.02
CA SER A 168 -2.78 6.64 -17.18
C SER A 168 -2.48 5.31 -17.89
N LYS A 169 -2.22 4.24 -17.13
CA LYS A 169 -1.97 2.90 -17.68
C LYS A 169 -3.23 2.27 -18.27
N ALA A 170 -4.38 2.44 -17.62
CA ALA A 170 -5.66 1.97 -18.16
C ALA A 170 -5.97 2.61 -19.52
N CYS A 171 -5.54 3.85 -19.75
CA CYS A 171 -5.77 4.62 -20.98
C CYS A 171 -4.69 4.45 -22.06
N ILE A 172 -3.70 3.57 -21.87
CA ILE A 172 -2.67 3.30 -22.88
C ILE A 172 -3.22 2.43 -24.00
N ASP A 173 -2.61 2.47 -25.18
CA ASP A 173 -2.96 1.54 -26.25
C ASP A 173 -2.67 0.10 -25.81
N THR A 174 -3.62 -0.81 -26.08
CA THR A 174 -3.50 -2.23 -25.70
C THR A 174 -2.25 -2.91 -26.27
N SER A 175 -1.68 -2.41 -27.37
CA SER A 175 -0.43 -2.91 -27.94
C SER A 175 0.82 -2.55 -27.12
N GLU A 176 0.74 -1.51 -26.27
CA GLU A 176 1.82 -1.06 -25.39
C GLU A 176 1.74 -1.69 -23.98
N VAL A 177 0.77 -2.57 -23.74
CA VAL A 177 0.60 -3.24 -22.45
C VAL A 177 1.58 -4.40 -22.33
N GLU A 178 2.71 -4.13 -21.68
CA GLU A 178 3.79 -5.11 -21.47
C GLU A 178 3.81 -5.73 -20.07
N TRP A 179 2.93 -5.29 -19.16
CA TRP A 179 2.87 -5.75 -17.77
C TRP A 179 1.80 -6.82 -17.53
N SER A 180 1.91 -7.52 -16.40
CA SER A 180 0.93 -8.53 -16.00
C SER A 180 -0.37 -7.91 -15.49
N TYR A 181 -1.48 -8.56 -15.83
CA TYR A 181 -2.84 -8.20 -15.42
C TYR A 181 -3.69 -9.45 -15.17
N THR A 182 -4.77 -9.30 -14.39
CA THR A 182 -5.72 -10.40 -14.16
C THR A 182 -6.84 -10.34 -15.18
N TYR A 183 -7.09 -11.45 -15.89
CA TYR A 183 -8.19 -11.53 -16.85
C TYR A 183 -8.80 -12.94 -16.85
N ASN A 184 -9.86 -13.12 -16.07
CA ASN A 184 -10.61 -14.36 -15.96
C ASN A 184 -12.00 -14.30 -16.61
N ARG A 185 -12.35 -13.17 -17.24
CA ARG A 185 -13.61 -13.03 -17.97
C ARG A 185 -13.67 -14.00 -19.16
N LYS A 186 -14.38 -15.11 -18.94
CA LYS A 186 -15.00 -15.87 -20.03
C LYS A 186 -15.92 -14.89 -20.75
N LYS A 187 -15.68 -14.67 -22.05
CA LYS A 187 -16.65 -13.93 -22.90
C LYS A 187 -18.03 -14.52 -22.63
N LEU A 188 -19.04 -13.67 -22.38
CA LEU A 188 -20.41 -14.18 -22.31
C LEU A 188 -20.70 -14.96 -23.61
N PRO A 189 -21.46 -16.06 -23.58
CA PRO A 189 -21.82 -16.82 -24.78
C PRO A 189 -22.38 -15.95 -25.92
N SER A 190 -22.97 -14.80 -25.58
CA SER A 190 -23.51 -13.80 -26.52
C SER A 190 -22.47 -13.03 -27.34
N GLU A 191 -21.16 -13.09 -27.00
CA GLU A 191 -20.08 -12.47 -27.77
C GLU A 191 -19.27 -13.49 -28.60
N ASN A 192 -19.69 -14.75 -28.61
CA ASN A 192 -19.19 -15.75 -29.56
C ASN A 192 -19.88 -15.54 -30.92
N GLY A 193 -19.60 -14.40 -31.55
CA GLY A 193 -19.77 -14.27 -32.99
C GLY A 193 -18.97 -15.37 -33.68
N LEU A 194 -19.65 -16.08 -34.57
CA LEU A 194 -19.16 -17.13 -35.45
C LEU A 194 -17.77 -16.79 -36.03
N ASP A 195 -16.70 -17.33 -35.45
CA ASP A 195 -15.37 -17.37 -36.08
C ASP A 195 -14.50 -18.44 -35.41
N SER A 196 -15.01 -19.67 -35.42
CA SER A 196 -14.22 -20.87 -35.17
C SER A 196 -13.62 -21.35 -36.49
N ASN A 197 -12.47 -20.78 -36.88
CA ASN A 197 -11.53 -21.48 -37.77
C ASN A 197 -10.12 -21.40 -37.16
N TRP A 198 -9.76 -22.51 -36.51
CA TRP A 198 -8.53 -22.67 -35.73
C TRP A 198 -7.41 -23.12 -36.67
N ASN A 199 -6.66 -22.16 -37.20
CA ASN A 199 -5.43 -22.44 -37.93
C ASN A 199 -4.30 -22.30 -36.91
N GLY A 200 -3.57 -23.38 -36.62
CA GLY A 200 -2.61 -23.55 -35.50
C GLY A 200 -1.41 -22.59 -35.40
N VAL A 201 -1.51 -21.36 -35.92
CA VAL A 201 -0.66 -20.23 -35.58
C VAL A 201 -1.21 -19.64 -34.28
N ARG A 202 -0.40 -19.58 -33.22
CA ARG A 202 -0.73 -18.80 -32.02
C ARG A 202 -0.96 -17.35 -32.47
N LYS A 203 -2.21 -16.93 -32.69
CA LYS A 203 -2.54 -15.51 -32.78
C LYS A 203 -2.01 -14.89 -31.49
N GLN A 204 -1.10 -13.93 -31.60
CA GLN A 204 -0.72 -13.07 -30.49
C GLN A 204 -2.04 -12.62 -29.85
N GLN A 205 -2.29 -13.08 -28.62
CA GLN A 205 -3.55 -12.81 -27.96
C GLN A 205 -3.55 -11.32 -27.67
N MET A 206 -4.27 -10.55 -28.50
CA MET A 206 -4.36 -9.11 -28.34
C MET A 206 -4.90 -8.82 -26.94
N VAL A 207 -4.23 -7.93 -26.22
CA VAL A 207 -4.64 -7.51 -24.88
C VAL A 207 -6.07 -6.94 -24.98
N PRO A 208 -7.05 -7.47 -24.22
CA PRO A 208 -8.41 -6.96 -24.23
C PRO A 208 -8.47 -5.50 -23.79
N ARG A 209 -9.36 -4.68 -24.34
CA ARG A 209 -9.48 -3.24 -23.96
C ARG A 209 -9.85 -3.02 -22.49
N ASP A 210 -10.43 -4.02 -21.86
CA ASP A 210 -10.91 -4.04 -20.48
C ASP A 210 -10.02 -4.88 -19.55
N TRP A 211 -8.77 -5.13 -19.95
CA TRP A 211 -7.76 -5.90 -19.21
C TRP A 211 -7.57 -5.45 -17.75
N TRP A 212 -7.77 -4.15 -17.49
CA TRP A 212 -7.53 -3.50 -16.20
C TRP A 212 -8.66 -3.66 -15.19
N VAL A 213 -9.86 -4.01 -15.66
CA VAL A 213 -11.09 -3.92 -14.87
C VAL A 213 -11.09 -4.86 -13.66
N GLU A 214 -10.65 -6.11 -13.82
CA GLU A 214 -10.73 -7.10 -12.73
C GLU A 214 -9.85 -6.73 -11.54
N ASP A 215 -8.68 -6.16 -11.82
CA ASP A 215 -7.72 -5.74 -10.80
C ASP A 215 -8.27 -4.56 -9.99
N ILE A 216 -8.81 -3.54 -10.66
CA ILE A 216 -9.37 -2.40 -9.93
C ILE A 216 -10.66 -2.75 -9.19
N CYS A 217 -11.34 -3.84 -9.55
CA CYS A 217 -12.54 -4.28 -8.85
C CYS A 217 -12.28 -4.77 -7.42
N GLU A 218 -11.01 -4.96 -7.06
CA GLU A 218 -10.59 -5.27 -5.69
C GLU A 218 -10.53 -4.02 -4.80
N LEU A 219 -10.57 -2.82 -5.38
CA LEU A 219 -10.51 -1.57 -4.61
C LEU A 219 -11.82 -1.30 -3.85
N ASP A 220 -11.69 -0.71 -2.67
CA ASP A 220 -12.82 -0.15 -1.94
C ASP A 220 -13.51 0.97 -2.71
N ILE A 221 -14.81 1.16 -2.42
CA ILE A 221 -15.71 1.92 -3.28
C ILE A 221 -15.27 3.35 -3.52
N ASP A 222 -14.74 4.01 -2.50
CA ASP A 222 -14.27 5.39 -2.61
C ASP A 222 -13.06 5.50 -3.52
N PHE A 223 -12.11 4.57 -3.41
CA PHE A 223 -10.95 4.52 -4.28
C PHE A 223 -11.31 4.08 -5.70
N TYR A 224 -12.21 3.09 -5.84
CA TYR A 224 -12.73 2.66 -7.13
C TYR A 224 -13.40 3.82 -7.88
N LYS A 225 -14.29 4.57 -7.20
CA LYS A 225 -14.95 5.76 -7.73
C LYS A 225 -13.93 6.79 -8.20
N ARG A 226 -12.93 7.12 -7.38
CA ARG A 226 -11.86 8.05 -7.76
C ARG A 226 -11.08 7.57 -8.99
N VAL A 227 -10.72 6.29 -9.07
CA VAL A 227 -10.05 5.72 -10.25
C VAL A 227 -10.91 5.85 -11.50
N ILE A 228 -12.19 5.47 -11.46
CA ILE A 228 -13.10 5.58 -12.60
C ILE A 228 -13.28 7.03 -13.04
N MET A 229 -13.43 7.96 -12.09
CA MET A 229 -13.52 9.39 -12.40
C MET A 229 -12.26 9.91 -13.08
N THR A 230 -11.07 9.53 -12.61
CA THR A 230 -9.80 9.94 -13.25
C THR A 230 -9.62 9.30 -14.63
N VAL A 231 -10.03 8.05 -14.83
CA VAL A 231 -10.05 7.40 -16.16
C VAL A 231 -10.99 8.13 -17.11
N LYS A 232 -12.21 8.48 -16.66
CA LYS A 232 -13.18 9.28 -17.44
C LYS A 232 -12.60 10.64 -17.81
N ALA A 233 -11.98 11.33 -16.86
CA ALA A 233 -11.41 12.67 -17.05
C ALA A 233 -10.27 12.69 -18.07
N LYS A 234 -9.54 11.57 -18.26
CA LYS A 234 -8.50 11.46 -19.30
C LYS A 234 -9.06 11.39 -20.73
N GLY A 235 -10.35 11.11 -20.92
CA GLY A 235 -11.03 11.19 -22.22
C GLY A 235 -10.64 10.17 -23.29
N ARG A 236 -9.70 9.26 -23.01
CA ARG A 236 -9.21 8.25 -23.96
C ARG A 236 -9.98 6.93 -23.92
N MET A 237 -10.73 6.68 -22.84
CA MET A 237 -11.40 5.41 -22.62
C MET A 237 -12.82 5.42 -23.19
N PRO A 238 -13.19 4.47 -24.07
CA PRO A 238 -14.55 4.39 -24.61
C PRO A 238 -15.60 4.17 -23.51
N GLY A 239 -16.75 4.85 -23.61
CA GLY A 239 -17.83 4.75 -22.63
C GLY A 239 -18.33 3.32 -22.39
N LYS A 240 -18.35 2.46 -23.43
CA LYS A 240 -18.71 1.04 -23.30
C LYS A 240 -17.78 0.29 -22.33
N VAL A 241 -16.47 0.57 -22.36
CA VAL A 241 -15.50 -0.09 -21.48
C VAL A 241 -15.66 0.38 -20.05
N ILE A 242 -15.94 1.67 -19.84
CA ILE A 242 -16.27 2.23 -18.52
C ILE A 242 -17.55 1.57 -17.97
N ALA A 243 -18.59 1.41 -18.80
CA ALA A 243 -19.82 0.74 -18.40
C ALA A 243 -19.58 -0.73 -18.00
N GLU A 244 -18.75 -1.46 -18.75
CA GLU A 244 -18.36 -2.83 -18.39
C GLU A 244 -17.54 -2.87 -17.08
N ALA A 245 -16.68 -1.89 -16.82
CA ALA A 245 -15.98 -1.77 -15.55
C ALA A 245 -16.95 -1.61 -14.37
N LEU A 246 -17.89 -0.67 -14.48
CA LEU A 246 -18.95 -0.43 -13.49
C LEU A 246 -19.80 -1.69 -13.27
N LYS A 247 -20.19 -2.37 -14.34
CA LYS A 247 -20.94 -3.63 -14.29
C LYS A 247 -20.15 -4.74 -13.60
N ALA A 248 -18.86 -4.88 -13.89
CA ALA A 248 -18.01 -5.88 -13.24
C ALA A 248 -17.86 -5.60 -11.74
N TYR A 249 -17.66 -4.34 -11.34
CA TYR A 249 -17.55 -3.95 -9.95
C TYR A 249 -18.83 -4.26 -9.17
N THR A 250 -19.97 -3.83 -9.70
CA THR A 250 -21.28 -4.06 -9.10
C THR A 250 -21.59 -5.55 -9.00
N TYR A 251 -21.37 -6.32 -10.06
CA TYR A 251 -21.57 -7.78 -10.04
C TYR A 251 -20.69 -8.46 -8.98
N ARG A 252 -19.42 -8.08 -8.85
CA ARG A 252 -18.51 -8.64 -7.84
C ARG A 252 -18.97 -8.30 -6.43
N ARG A 253 -19.37 -7.05 -6.17
CA ARG A 253 -19.86 -6.62 -4.85
C ARG A 253 -21.19 -7.31 -4.50
N VAL A 254 -22.16 -7.35 -5.42
CA VAL A 254 -23.47 -8.01 -5.26
C VAL A 254 -23.36 -9.53 -5.10
N SER A 255 -22.53 -10.20 -5.92
CA SER A 255 -22.31 -11.65 -5.77
C SER A 255 -21.57 -12.01 -4.48
N GLY A 256 -20.73 -11.10 -3.99
CA GLY A 256 -20.14 -11.20 -2.65
C GLY A 256 -21.18 -11.12 -1.53
N PHE A 257 -22.20 -10.26 -1.68
CA PHE A 257 -23.34 -10.18 -0.74
C PHE A 257 -24.21 -11.44 -0.75
N ALA A 258 -24.40 -12.10 -1.90
CA ALA A 258 -25.21 -13.33 -1.98
C ALA A 258 -24.52 -14.55 -1.31
N LYS A 259 -23.19 -14.52 -1.12
CA LYS A 259 -22.42 -15.60 -0.46
C LYS A 259 -22.14 -15.33 1.02
N GLY A 260 -22.35 -14.11 1.51
CA GLY A 260 -22.23 -13.76 2.92
C GLY A 260 -23.61 -13.59 3.55
N ILE A 261 -23.90 -14.34 4.60
CA ILE A 261 -25.13 -14.24 5.38
C ILE A 261 -25.42 -12.77 5.72
N ILE A 262 -26.66 -12.37 5.45
CA ILE A 262 -27.22 -11.04 5.68
C ILE A 262 -26.91 -10.58 7.12
N GLN A 263 -25.94 -9.68 7.26
CA GLN A 263 -25.83 -8.79 8.41
C GLN A 263 -25.53 -7.38 7.90
N GLY A 264 -26.52 -6.49 8.08
CA GLY A 264 -26.38 -5.04 7.88
C GLY A 264 -26.22 -4.60 6.43
N VAL A 265 -27.35 -4.43 5.72
CA VAL A 265 -27.36 -3.70 4.44
C VAL A 265 -27.00 -2.24 4.71
N ASP A 266 -25.74 -1.87 4.45
CA ASP A 266 -25.27 -0.50 4.60
C ASP A 266 -25.81 0.38 3.46
N VAL A 267 -26.82 1.19 3.80
CA VAL A 267 -27.52 2.11 2.87
C VAL A 267 -26.54 3.10 2.24
N VAL A 268 -25.46 3.49 2.94
CA VAL A 268 -24.44 4.42 2.43
C VAL A 268 -23.63 3.75 1.32
N ARG A 269 -23.27 2.47 1.50
CA ARG A 269 -22.55 1.70 0.49
C ARG A 269 -23.39 1.45 -0.76
N ASN A 270 -24.68 1.16 -0.60
CA ASN A 270 -25.60 1.00 -1.74
C ASN A 270 -25.84 2.32 -2.48
N ARG A 271 -25.96 3.43 -1.75
CA ARG A 271 -26.04 4.77 -2.34
C ARG A 271 -24.78 5.10 -3.15
N SER A 272 -23.59 4.85 -2.60
CA SER A 272 -22.32 5.08 -3.30
C SER A 272 -22.18 4.18 -4.54
N LEU A 273 -22.67 2.94 -4.49
CA LEU A 273 -22.72 2.06 -5.68
C LEU A 273 -23.63 2.65 -6.77
N VAL A 274 -24.82 3.12 -6.40
CA VAL A 274 -25.76 3.76 -7.34
C VAL A 274 -25.18 5.06 -7.91
N GLU A 275 -24.59 5.92 -7.07
CA GLU A 275 -23.93 7.17 -7.51
C GLU A 275 -22.67 6.94 -8.35
N THR A 276 -22.06 5.75 -8.28
CA THR A 276 -20.93 5.40 -9.16
C THR A 276 -21.43 4.92 -10.54
N ILE A 277 -22.66 4.44 -10.61
CA ILE A 277 -23.32 3.97 -11.85
C ILE A 277 -23.93 5.13 -12.63
N ILE A 278 -24.58 6.08 -11.94
CA ILE A 278 -25.20 7.29 -12.51
C ILE A 278 -24.11 8.30 -12.92
#